data_AF-A0AAD5GK09-F1
#
_entry.id   AF-A0AAD5GK09-F1
#
_cell.length_a   1.000
_cell.length_b   1.000
_cell.length_c   1.000
_cell.angle_alpha   90.00
_cell.angle_beta   90.00
_cell.angle_gamma   90.00
#
_symmetry.space_group_name_H-M   'P 1'
#
loop_
_entity.id
_entity.type
_entity.pdbx_description
1 polymer ?
#
loop_
_entity_poly.entity_id
_entity_poly.type
_entity_poly.pdbx_seq_one_letter_code
_entity_poly.pdbx_strand_id
1 'polypeptide(L)'
;MNVEKLEGGMVDTSNSIRNRYAKLLEGSWLAQFRHGSNPWMARYVYSVMFLLANMLAWAVRDYGPSALTEMKRLKSCQGGKDCLGTEGVLRVSMGDIAHFGAGHIHSMLLATAAYIVCIFGIILMYIWYTPQPSCLLNIFFITWTLVLLQLMTSVSLHPKINAGFLTPGFMGLYVVFLCWSAIRSEPADDKCLRKSETSRDWLTIISFVVAVLAIVIATFSTGIDSKCFQFKKEEKQEEEDDVPYGFGFFHLVFATGAMYFAMLLIGWNYHHPMKKWTIDVGWTSTWVRIVNEWLAVCVYLWMLVAPIVWKNGRVDIST
;
A
#
# COMPACT_ATOMS: atom_id res chain seq x y z
N MET A 1 32.74 23.37 35.13
CA MET A 1 31.43 22.90 34.61
C MET A 1 31.05 21.72 35.49
N ASN A 2 30.11 21.94 36.42
CA ASN A 2 29.97 21.12 37.63
C ASN A 2 29.32 19.77 37.35
N VAL A 3 29.87 18.71 37.96
CA VAL A 3 29.40 17.32 37.87
C VAL A 3 27.93 17.20 38.31
N GLU A 4 27.49 18.00 39.29
CA GLU A 4 26.08 18.09 39.71
C GLU A 4 25.13 18.51 38.58
N LYS A 5 25.59 19.32 37.61
CA LYS A 5 24.77 19.78 36.47
C LYS A 5 24.64 18.70 35.40
N LEU A 6 25.59 17.77 35.33
CA LEU A 6 25.55 16.58 34.46
C LEU A 6 24.65 15.49 35.06
N GLU A 7 24.72 15.28 36.39
CA GLU A 7 23.82 14.36 37.08
C GLU A 7 22.36 14.85 37.04
N GLY A 8 22.12 16.15 37.23
CA GLY A 8 20.79 16.74 37.08
C GLY A 8 20.20 16.56 35.67
N GLY A 9 21.01 16.77 34.62
CA GLY A 9 20.57 16.58 33.23
C GLY A 9 20.29 15.12 32.86
N MET A 10 21.01 14.16 33.46
CA MET A 10 20.82 12.73 33.21
C MET A 10 19.59 12.17 33.95
N VAL A 11 19.29 12.68 35.15
CA VAL A 11 18.09 12.33 35.92
C VAL A 11 16.81 12.86 35.25
N ASP A 12 16.82 14.10 34.74
CA ASP A 12 15.68 14.67 34.01
C ASP A 12 15.42 13.96 32.68
N THR A 13 16.48 13.53 31.98
CA THR A 13 16.34 12.76 30.74
C THR A 13 15.75 11.37 31.00
N SER A 14 16.17 10.69 32.07
CA SER A 14 15.61 9.39 32.47
C SER A 14 14.14 9.50 32.89
N ASN A 15 13.77 10.54 33.63
CA ASN A 15 12.38 10.79 34.01
C ASN A 15 11.50 11.14 32.80
N SER A 16 12.02 11.90 31.83
CA SER A 16 11.34 12.22 30.56
C SER A 16 11.10 10.98 29.69
N ILE A 17 12.07 10.06 29.62
CA ILE A 17 11.91 8.81 28.87
C ILE A 17 10.89 7.90 29.58
N ARG A 18 10.99 7.75 30.91
CA ARG A 18 10.04 6.96 31.70
C ARG A 18 8.61 7.50 31.60
N ASN A 19 8.43 8.81 31.64
CA ASN A 19 7.11 9.44 31.45
C ASN A 19 6.58 9.26 30.02
N ARG A 20 7.43 9.28 28.99
CA ARG A 20 7.00 8.97 27.61
C ARG A 20 6.56 7.52 27.45
N TYR A 21 7.25 6.58 28.09
CA TYR A 21 6.84 5.17 28.12
C TYR A 21 5.53 4.98 28.89
N ALA A 22 5.33 5.68 30.02
CA ALA A 22 4.07 5.66 30.75
C ALA A 22 2.90 6.21 29.89
N LYS A 23 3.12 7.30 29.16
CA LYS A 23 2.13 7.88 28.22
C LYS A 23 1.83 6.99 27.01
N LEU A 24 2.77 6.15 26.59
CA LEU A 24 2.56 5.15 25.53
C LEU A 24 1.76 3.94 26.03
N LEU A 25 1.88 3.60 27.31
CA LEU A 25 1.08 2.58 27.98
C LEU A 25 -0.34 3.06 28.31
N GLU A 26 -0.53 4.37 28.53
CA GLU A 26 -1.85 5.00 28.75
C GLU A 26 -2.58 5.42 27.46
N GLY A 27 -1.93 5.33 26.29
CA GLY A 27 -2.57 5.66 25.02
C GLY A 27 -3.71 4.69 24.67
N SER A 28 -4.83 5.21 24.19
CA SER A 28 -5.96 4.40 23.70
C SER A 28 -5.49 3.39 22.65
N TRP A 29 -6.02 2.16 22.71
CA TRP A 29 -5.75 1.03 21.80
C TRP A 29 -5.72 1.41 20.31
N LEU A 30 -6.55 2.38 19.90
CA LEU A 30 -6.60 2.94 18.54
C LEU A 30 -5.34 3.72 18.13
N ALA A 31 -4.65 4.37 19.07
CA ALA A 31 -3.41 5.10 18.79
C ALA A 31 -2.25 4.14 18.49
N GLN A 32 -2.27 2.94 19.07
CA GLN A 32 -1.31 1.86 18.81
C GLN A 32 -1.51 1.23 17.42
N PHE A 33 -2.76 1.21 16.91
CA PHE A 33 -3.09 0.77 15.56
C PHE A 33 -2.54 1.71 14.46
N ARG A 34 -2.38 3.00 14.76
CA ARG A 34 -2.02 4.02 13.76
C ARG A 34 -0.51 4.16 13.50
N HIS A 35 0.36 3.67 14.39
CA HIS A 35 1.82 3.95 14.33
C HIS A 35 2.74 2.77 14.01
N GLY A 36 2.22 1.68 13.44
CA GLY A 36 3.05 0.70 12.73
C GLY A 36 2.55 -0.73 12.84
N SER A 37 2.85 -1.55 11.83
CA SER A 37 2.63 -3.00 11.84
C SER A 37 3.51 -3.66 12.90
N ASN A 38 3.01 -3.72 14.14
CA ASN A 38 3.59 -4.56 15.17
C ASN A 38 3.20 -6.03 14.88
N PRO A 39 4.15 -6.98 14.72
CA PRO A 39 3.84 -8.40 14.51
C PRO A 39 3.02 -9.02 15.65
N TRP A 40 3.04 -8.45 16.86
CA TRP A 40 2.17 -8.85 17.97
C TRP A 40 0.71 -8.44 17.75
N MET A 41 0.46 -7.31 17.09
CA MET A 41 -0.90 -6.83 16.81
C MET A 41 -1.63 -7.75 15.83
N ALA A 42 -0.93 -8.27 14.80
CA ALA A 42 -1.49 -9.27 13.91
C ALA A 42 -1.93 -10.53 14.68
N ARG A 43 -1.12 -11.00 15.63
CA ARG A 43 -1.45 -12.14 16.50
C ARG A 43 -2.69 -11.86 17.37
N TYR A 44 -2.83 -10.65 17.91
CA TYR A 44 -4.03 -10.24 18.64
C TYR A 44 -5.28 -10.21 17.74
N VAL A 45 -5.18 -9.66 16.53
CA VAL A 45 -6.29 -9.62 15.58
C VAL A 45 -6.72 -11.04 15.20
N TYR A 46 -5.77 -11.93 14.87
CA TYR A 46 -6.09 -13.34 14.60
C TYR A 46 -6.69 -14.05 15.81
N SER A 47 -6.21 -13.76 17.02
CA SER A 47 -6.76 -14.32 18.26
C SER A 47 -8.18 -13.81 18.54
N VAL A 48 -8.47 -12.54 18.24
CA VAL A 48 -9.81 -11.95 18.39
C VAL A 48 -10.76 -12.52 17.34
N MET A 49 -10.33 -12.62 16.08
CA MET A 49 -11.12 -13.26 15.02
C MET A 49 -11.43 -14.73 15.35
N PHE A 50 -10.44 -15.48 15.86
CA PHE A 50 -10.63 -16.83 16.34
C PHE A 50 -11.64 -16.89 17.51
N LEU A 51 -11.53 -15.99 18.48
CA LEU A 51 -12.47 -15.93 19.60
C LEU A 51 -13.89 -15.62 19.14
N LEU A 52 -14.06 -14.68 18.20
CA LEU A 52 -15.36 -14.35 17.62
C LEU A 52 -15.96 -15.52 16.84
N ALA A 53 -15.15 -16.24 16.05
CA ALA A 53 -15.60 -17.44 15.33
C ALA A 53 -16.06 -18.54 16.29
N ASN A 54 -15.31 -18.80 17.36
CA ASN A 54 -15.69 -19.78 18.40
C ASN A 54 -16.93 -19.34 19.19
N MET A 55 -17.08 -18.03 19.45
CA MET A 55 -18.29 -17.49 20.09
C MET A 55 -19.51 -17.57 19.18
N LEU A 56 -19.35 -17.35 17.88
CA LEU A 56 -20.41 -17.57 16.89
C LEU A 56 -20.78 -19.06 16.79
N ALA A 57 -19.79 -19.97 16.81
CA ALA A 57 -20.05 -21.42 16.84
C ALA A 57 -20.87 -21.83 18.08
N TRP A 58 -20.48 -21.32 19.26
CA TRP A 58 -21.19 -21.52 20.52
C TRP A 58 -22.62 -20.94 20.46
N ALA A 59 -22.78 -19.72 19.93
CA ALA A 59 -24.08 -19.09 19.80
C ALA A 59 -25.01 -19.84 18.83
N VAL A 60 -24.48 -20.36 17.71
CA VAL A 60 -25.24 -21.19 16.76
C VAL A 60 -25.63 -22.53 17.39
N ARG A 61 -24.81 -23.12 18.27
CA ARG A 61 -25.15 -24.34 19.00
C ARG A 61 -26.32 -24.12 19.97
N ASP A 62 -26.24 -23.06 20.78
CA ASP A 62 -27.17 -22.86 21.90
C ASP A 62 -28.44 -22.10 21.49
N TYR A 63 -28.36 -21.21 20.48
CA TYR A 63 -29.50 -20.40 20.01
C TYR A 63 -29.98 -20.74 18.59
N GLY A 64 -29.19 -21.48 17.80
CA GLY A 64 -29.56 -21.90 16.45
C GLY A 64 -30.86 -22.70 16.36
N PRO A 65 -31.19 -23.61 17.32
CA PRO A 65 -32.48 -24.33 17.32
C PRO A 65 -33.70 -23.39 17.43
N SER A 66 -33.56 -22.25 18.11
CA SER A 66 -34.61 -21.25 18.31
C SER A 66 -34.72 -20.26 17.13
N ALA A 67 -33.62 -20.00 16.42
CA ALA A 67 -33.55 -19.05 15.31
C ALA A 67 -33.76 -19.67 13.92
N LEU A 68 -33.54 -20.99 13.76
CA LEU A 68 -33.63 -21.72 12.48
C LEU A 68 -34.87 -22.62 12.38
N THR A 69 -35.98 -22.23 13.01
CA THR A 69 -37.28 -22.93 12.92
C THR A 69 -37.84 -23.00 11.48
N GLU A 70 -37.34 -22.16 10.56
CA GLU A 70 -37.77 -22.09 9.16
C GLU A 70 -36.94 -22.94 8.17
N MET A 71 -35.81 -23.52 8.56
CA MET A 71 -34.98 -24.33 7.65
C MET A 71 -35.29 -25.83 7.75
N LYS A 72 -36.50 -26.23 7.34
CA LYS A 72 -36.84 -27.63 7.00
C LYS A 72 -36.08 -28.09 5.74
N ARG A 73 -34.75 -28.16 5.75
CA ARG A 73 -34.02 -28.75 4.60
C ARG A 73 -32.59 -29.25 4.85
N LEU A 74 -32.26 -29.72 6.05
CA LEU A 74 -31.11 -30.61 6.23
C LEU A 74 -31.62 -32.01 6.51
N LYS A 75 -31.88 -32.75 5.42
CA LYS A 75 -32.52 -34.06 5.34
C LYS A 75 -31.72 -35.21 5.99
N SER A 76 -30.72 -34.92 6.83
CA SER A 76 -29.78 -35.89 7.39
C SER A 76 -29.88 -36.12 8.90
N CYS A 77 -30.69 -35.33 9.63
CA CYS A 77 -30.91 -35.56 11.06
C CYS A 77 -32.17 -36.42 11.26
N GLN A 78 -32.01 -37.67 11.70
CA GLN A 78 -33.09 -38.56 12.14
C GLN A 78 -33.70 -38.10 13.48
N GLY A 79 -34.30 -36.90 13.51
CA GLY A 79 -35.18 -36.46 14.62
C GLY A 79 -34.52 -36.19 15.97
N GLY A 80 -33.20 -36.28 16.12
CA GLY A 80 -32.49 -35.91 17.36
C GLY A 80 -32.40 -34.39 17.54
N LYS A 81 -32.94 -33.87 18.65
CA LYS A 81 -32.97 -32.42 18.96
C LYS A 81 -31.57 -31.78 19.05
N ASP A 82 -30.53 -32.56 19.33
CA ASP A 82 -29.14 -32.09 19.52
C ASP A 82 -28.25 -32.21 18.27
N CYS A 83 -28.79 -32.76 17.18
CA CYS A 83 -28.06 -33.04 15.93
C CYS A 83 -27.59 -31.76 15.22
N LEU A 84 -28.41 -30.71 15.25
CA LEU A 84 -28.15 -29.47 14.51
C LEU A 84 -27.10 -28.58 15.19
N GLY A 85 -27.05 -28.59 16.53
CA GLY A 85 -26.04 -27.86 17.30
C GLY A 85 -24.65 -28.47 17.16
N THR A 86 -24.54 -29.81 17.25
CA THR A 86 -23.26 -30.53 17.17
C THR A 86 -22.65 -30.46 15.76
N GLU A 87 -23.45 -30.65 14.72
CA GLU A 87 -23.02 -30.51 13.30
C GLU A 87 -22.64 -29.06 12.95
N GLY A 88 -23.33 -28.07 13.53
CA GLY A 88 -23.03 -26.65 13.33
C GLY A 88 -21.65 -26.27 13.86
N VAL A 89 -21.32 -26.69 15.09
CA VAL A 89 -20.00 -26.44 15.70
C VAL A 89 -18.89 -27.15 14.92
N LEU A 90 -19.13 -28.39 14.49
CA LEU A 90 -18.15 -29.14 13.70
C LEU A 90 -17.85 -28.45 12.35
N ARG A 91 -18.89 -27.93 11.68
CA ARG A 91 -18.74 -27.18 10.41
C ARG A 91 -18.03 -25.84 10.58
N VAL A 92 -18.30 -25.12 11.67
CA VAL A 92 -17.58 -23.87 11.98
C VAL A 92 -16.12 -24.16 12.30
N SER A 93 -15.83 -25.18 13.12
CA SER A 93 -14.46 -25.58 13.46
C SER A 93 -13.66 -26.09 12.26
N MET A 94 -14.28 -26.85 11.34
CA MET A 94 -13.67 -27.23 10.06
C MET A 94 -13.46 -26.02 9.14
N GLY A 95 -14.37 -25.04 9.16
CA GLY A 95 -14.24 -23.76 8.46
C GLY A 95 -13.06 -22.94 8.98
N ASP A 96 -12.84 -22.92 10.29
CA ASP A 96 -11.71 -22.25 10.91
C ASP A 96 -10.38 -22.92 10.56
N ILE A 97 -10.29 -24.26 10.62
CA ILE A 97 -9.11 -25.00 10.18
C ILE A 97 -8.81 -24.75 8.70
N ALA A 98 -9.84 -24.73 7.86
CA ALA A 98 -9.69 -24.40 6.45
C ALA A 98 -9.29 -22.94 6.23
N HIS A 99 -9.82 -21.98 7.00
CA HIS A 99 -9.50 -20.56 6.87
C HIS A 99 -8.07 -20.24 7.33
N PHE A 100 -7.66 -20.77 8.49
CA PHE A 100 -6.30 -20.57 9.02
C PHE A 100 -5.26 -21.40 8.27
N GLY A 101 -5.58 -22.64 7.88
CA GLY A 101 -4.72 -23.49 7.06
C GLY A 101 -4.61 -23.01 5.61
N ALA A 102 -5.70 -22.53 5.01
CA ALA A 102 -5.69 -21.95 3.67
C ALA A 102 -5.27 -20.48 3.66
N GLY A 103 -5.05 -19.80 4.79
CA GLY A 103 -4.58 -18.41 4.78
C GLY A 103 -3.22 -18.25 4.10
N HIS A 104 -2.29 -19.17 4.38
CA HIS A 104 -1.00 -19.24 3.68
C HIS A 104 -1.18 -19.61 2.20
N ILE A 105 -2.06 -20.55 1.89
CA ILE A 105 -2.34 -21.00 0.52
C ILE A 105 -3.01 -19.89 -0.29
N HIS A 106 -3.94 -19.15 0.30
CA HIS A 106 -4.67 -18.03 -0.30
C HIS A 106 -3.75 -16.84 -0.54
N SER A 107 -2.86 -16.53 0.41
CA SER A 107 -1.82 -15.52 0.23
C SER A 107 -0.87 -15.87 -0.93
N MET A 108 -0.44 -17.14 -1.02
CA MET A 108 0.38 -17.63 -2.13
C MET A 108 -0.37 -17.64 -3.46
N LEU A 109 -1.65 -18.03 -3.47
CA LEU A 109 -2.51 -18.00 -4.65
C LEU A 109 -2.71 -16.57 -5.16
N LEU A 110 -3.02 -15.63 -4.26
CA LEU A 110 -3.20 -14.22 -4.57
C LEU A 110 -1.92 -13.60 -5.13
N ALA A 111 -0.78 -13.91 -4.53
CA ALA A 111 0.52 -13.43 -4.99
C ALA A 111 0.87 -14.01 -6.38
N THR A 112 0.60 -15.30 -6.61
CA THR A 112 0.78 -15.96 -7.92
C THR A 112 -0.13 -15.33 -8.99
N ALA A 113 -1.39 -15.07 -8.64
CA ALA A 113 -2.33 -14.39 -9.52
C ALA A 113 -1.88 -12.96 -9.86
N ALA A 114 -1.41 -12.19 -8.87
CA ALA A 114 -0.88 -10.85 -9.08
C ALA A 114 0.33 -10.87 -10.03
N TYR A 115 1.23 -11.84 -9.88
CA TYR A 115 2.37 -12.01 -10.78
C TYR A 115 1.95 -12.37 -12.20
N ILE A 116 0.99 -13.29 -12.38
CA ILE A 116 0.43 -13.62 -13.70
C ILE A 116 -0.18 -12.39 -14.36
N VAL A 117 -0.91 -11.56 -13.60
CA VAL A 117 -1.48 -10.29 -14.10
C VAL A 117 -0.37 -9.32 -14.51
N CYS A 118 0.74 -9.21 -13.77
CA CYS A 118 1.89 -8.39 -14.17
C CYS A 118 2.47 -8.83 -15.52
N ILE A 119 2.75 -10.13 -15.67
CA ILE A 119 3.30 -10.70 -16.91
C ILE A 119 2.33 -10.51 -18.08
N PHE A 120 1.04 -10.75 -17.86
CA PHE A 120 0.01 -10.51 -18.86
C PHE A 120 -0.06 -9.03 -19.27
N GLY A 121 0.01 -8.09 -18.31
CA GLY A 121 0.08 -6.66 -18.57
C GLY A 121 1.29 -6.27 -19.43
N ILE A 122 2.46 -6.80 -19.13
CA ILE A 122 3.69 -6.58 -19.92
C ILE A 122 3.53 -7.13 -21.35
N ILE A 123 2.95 -8.32 -21.52
CA ILE A 123 2.70 -8.90 -22.85
C ILE A 123 1.74 -8.00 -23.66
N LEU A 124 0.63 -7.56 -23.04
CA LEU A 124 -0.31 -6.65 -23.69
C LEU A 124 0.36 -5.33 -24.09
N MET A 125 1.27 -4.81 -23.26
CA MET A 125 2.05 -3.61 -23.57
C MET A 125 2.91 -3.78 -24.81
N TYR A 126 3.64 -4.89 -24.94
CA TYR A 126 4.40 -5.18 -26.17
C TYR A 126 3.48 -5.23 -27.39
N ILE A 127 2.33 -5.90 -27.30
CA ILE A 127 1.42 -6.05 -28.44
C ILE A 127 0.83 -4.69 -28.88
N TRP A 128 0.54 -3.78 -27.95
CA TRP A 128 -0.17 -2.53 -28.23
C TRP A 128 0.74 -1.33 -28.52
N TYR A 129 1.92 -1.29 -27.89
CA TYR A 129 2.84 -0.14 -27.96
C TYR A 129 4.13 -0.40 -28.74
N THR A 130 4.39 -1.65 -29.15
CA THR A 130 5.53 -2.00 -30.00
C THR A 130 5.10 -2.73 -31.29
N PRO A 131 4.22 -2.12 -32.12
CA PRO A 131 3.79 -2.74 -33.38
C PRO A 131 4.90 -2.83 -34.43
N GLN A 132 5.95 -2.01 -34.29
CA GLN A 132 7.11 -1.96 -35.19
C GLN A 132 8.41 -1.92 -34.39
N PRO A 133 9.52 -2.48 -34.91
CA PRO A 133 10.82 -2.47 -34.23
C PRO A 133 11.46 -1.07 -34.15
N SER A 134 10.93 -0.08 -34.86
CA SER A 134 11.37 1.32 -34.81
C SER A 134 11.05 2.02 -33.48
N CYS A 135 10.15 1.46 -32.66
CA CYS A 135 9.72 2.01 -31.38
C CYS A 135 10.70 1.67 -30.23
N LEU A 136 11.98 2.01 -30.40
CA LEU A 136 13.06 1.61 -29.49
C LEU A 136 12.85 2.10 -28.05
N LEU A 137 12.30 3.30 -27.87
CA LEU A 137 12.11 3.90 -26.55
C LEU A 137 11.04 3.13 -25.73
N ASN A 138 9.92 2.78 -26.36
CA ASN A 138 8.88 1.97 -25.71
C ASN A 138 9.36 0.55 -25.42
N ILE A 139 10.16 -0.04 -26.33
CA ILE A 139 10.81 -1.34 -26.09
C ILE A 139 11.74 -1.24 -24.88
N PHE A 140 12.56 -0.19 -24.79
CA PHE A 140 13.47 0.03 -23.65
C PHE A 140 12.71 0.16 -22.33
N PHE A 141 11.64 0.97 -22.27
CA PHE A 141 10.85 1.11 -21.04
C PHE A 141 10.23 -0.21 -20.60
N ILE A 142 9.56 -0.93 -21.51
CA ILE A 142 8.88 -2.19 -21.16
C ILE A 142 9.90 -3.28 -20.75
N THR A 143 11.01 -3.40 -21.49
CA THR A 143 12.08 -4.38 -21.17
C THR A 143 12.70 -4.06 -19.80
N TRP A 144 12.98 -2.80 -19.53
CA TRP A 144 13.55 -2.37 -18.26
C TRP A 144 12.61 -2.62 -17.08
N THR A 145 11.32 -2.32 -17.23
CA THR A 145 10.29 -2.64 -16.22
C THR A 145 10.23 -4.14 -15.92
N LEU A 146 10.34 -5.00 -16.93
CA LEU A 146 10.40 -6.47 -16.74
C LEU A 146 11.65 -6.88 -15.94
N VAL A 147 12.80 -6.28 -16.23
CA VAL A 147 14.05 -6.52 -15.48
C VAL A 147 13.91 -6.09 -14.01
N LEU A 148 13.33 -4.91 -13.76
CA LEU A 148 13.08 -4.42 -12.41
C LEU A 148 12.11 -5.33 -11.63
N LEU A 149 11.05 -5.81 -12.28
CA LEU A 149 10.10 -6.77 -11.68
C LEU A 149 10.80 -8.08 -11.27
N GLN A 150 11.63 -8.63 -12.15
CA GLN A 150 12.38 -9.86 -11.86
C GLN A 150 13.41 -9.64 -10.75
N LEU A 151 14.11 -8.49 -10.75
CA LEU A 151 15.07 -8.10 -9.71
C LEU A 151 14.39 -8.03 -8.34
N MET A 152 13.27 -7.30 -8.23
CA MET A 152 12.50 -7.18 -6.99
C MET A 152 12.04 -8.54 -6.48
N THR A 153 11.54 -9.39 -7.37
CA THR A 153 11.05 -10.73 -7.01
C THR A 153 12.20 -11.61 -6.51
N SER A 154 13.37 -11.55 -7.16
CA SER A 154 14.56 -12.33 -6.80
C SER A 154 15.13 -11.91 -5.45
N VAL A 155 15.19 -10.60 -5.17
CA VAL A 155 15.66 -10.06 -3.89
C VAL A 155 14.69 -10.42 -2.75
N SER A 156 13.38 -10.31 -2.97
CA SER A 156 12.38 -10.63 -1.95
C SER A 156 12.33 -12.12 -1.58
N LEU A 157 12.63 -13.00 -2.52
CA LEU A 157 12.71 -14.46 -2.32
C LEU A 157 14.07 -14.91 -1.79
N HIS A 158 15.06 -14.02 -1.71
CA HIS A 158 16.39 -14.40 -1.24
C HIS A 158 16.31 -14.94 0.20
N PRO A 159 16.95 -16.10 0.51
CA PRO A 159 16.78 -16.80 1.78
C PRO A 159 17.24 -15.99 3.01
N LYS A 160 18.01 -14.93 2.82
CA LYS A 160 18.39 -13.98 3.89
C LYS A 160 17.31 -12.92 4.20
N ILE A 161 16.43 -12.61 3.25
CA ILE A 161 15.40 -11.56 3.36
C ILE A 161 14.04 -12.18 3.69
N ASN A 162 13.65 -13.27 3.00
CA ASN A 162 12.38 -13.99 3.19
C ASN A 162 11.15 -13.07 3.34
N ALA A 163 11.04 -12.04 2.50
CA ALA A 163 9.92 -11.10 2.55
C ALA A 163 8.59 -11.71 2.03
N GLY A 164 8.65 -12.89 1.42
CA GLY A 164 7.51 -13.58 0.81
C GLY A 164 7.22 -13.06 -0.61
N PHE A 165 6.26 -13.71 -1.28
CA PHE A 165 5.92 -13.43 -2.69
C PHE A 165 4.85 -12.35 -2.87
N LEU A 166 4.07 -12.05 -1.82
CA LEU A 166 2.93 -11.13 -1.90
C LEU A 166 3.35 -9.67 -2.11
N THR A 167 4.33 -9.21 -1.34
CA THR A 167 4.82 -7.83 -1.39
C THR A 167 5.44 -7.46 -2.76
N PRO A 168 6.34 -8.26 -3.38
CA PRO A 168 6.82 -7.97 -4.73
C PRO A 168 5.72 -8.10 -5.80
N GLY A 169 4.69 -8.91 -5.59
CA GLY A 169 3.53 -9.01 -6.48
C GLY A 169 2.70 -7.72 -6.55
N PHE A 170 2.34 -7.14 -5.41
CA PHE A 170 1.60 -5.87 -5.38
C PHE A 170 2.44 -4.69 -5.86
N MET A 171 3.72 -4.63 -5.48
CA MET A 171 4.61 -3.60 -6.00
C MET A 171 4.87 -3.77 -7.50
N GLY A 172 4.92 -5.01 -8.00
CA GLY A 172 5.00 -5.31 -9.42
C GLY A 172 3.80 -4.77 -10.21
N LEU A 173 2.58 -4.94 -9.70
CA LEU A 173 1.38 -4.38 -10.32
C LEU A 173 1.45 -2.85 -10.41
N TYR A 174 1.95 -2.20 -9.36
CA TYR A 174 2.13 -0.75 -9.35
C TYR A 174 3.17 -0.27 -10.36
N VAL A 175 4.32 -0.95 -10.43
CA VAL A 175 5.40 -0.66 -11.37
C VAL A 175 4.96 -0.85 -12.82
N VAL A 176 4.26 -1.95 -13.14
CA VAL A 176 3.66 -2.18 -14.47
C VAL A 176 2.63 -1.10 -14.80
N PHE A 177 1.83 -0.66 -13.83
CA PHE A 177 0.87 0.43 -14.01
C PHE A 177 1.57 1.77 -14.30
N LEU A 178 2.66 2.09 -13.60
CA LEU A 178 3.44 3.31 -13.86
C LEU A 178 4.04 3.31 -15.27
N CYS A 179 4.61 2.19 -15.70
CA CYS A 179 5.13 2.03 -17.06
C CYS A 179 4.02 2.17 -18.12
N TRP A 180 2.87 1.50 -17.91
CA TRP A 180 1.70 1.66 -18.79
C TRP A 180 1.25 3.12 -18.86
N SER A 181 1.19 3.80 -17.72
CA SER A 181 0.80 5.21 -17.64
C SER A 181 1.82 6.12 -18.32
N ALA A 182 3.12 5.82 -18.25
CA ALA A 182 4.17 6.62 -18.88
C ALA A 182 4.10 6.56 -20.41
N ILE A 183 3.92 5.36 -20.96
CA ILE A 183 3.79 5.15 -22.41
C ILE A 183 2.48 5.79 -22.93
N ARG A 184 1.40 5.74 -22.14
CA ARG A 184 0.15 6.44 -22.49
C ARG A 184 0.25 7.97 -22.48
N SER A 185 1.25 8.51 -21.81
CA SER A 185 1.55 9.95 -21.79
C SER A 185 2.41 10.39 -22.99
N GLU A 186 2.88 9.46 -23.83
CA GLU A 186 3.60 9.77 -25.06
C GLU A 186 2.73 10.63 -25.99
N PRO A 187 3.28 11.70 -26.59
CA PRO A 187 2.51 12.55 -27.51
C PRO A 187 2.07 11.80 -28.76
N ALA A 188 0.89 12.15 -29.29
CA ALA A 188 0.21 11.39 -30.34
C ALA A 188 0.84 11.50 -31.75
N ASP A 189 1.96 12.21 -31.91
CA ASP A 189 2.68 12.31 -33.18
C ASP A 189 3.59 11.10 -33.45
N ASP A 190 3.80 10.24 -32.43
CA ASP A 190 4.61 9.04 -32.53
C ASP A 190 3.81 7.81 -33.02
N LYS A 191 4.32 7.17 -34.08
CA LYS A 191 3.71 6.02 -34.79
C LYS A 191 3.59 4.73 -33.97
N CYS A 192 4.03 4.77 -32.71
CA CYS A 192 4.18 3.61 -31.84
C CYS A 192 2.88 3.19 -31.14
N LEU A 193 1.85 4.04 -31.16
CA LEU A 193 0.54 3.73 -30.62
C LEU A 193 -0.34 3.05 -31.68
N ARG A 194 -0.80 1.82 -31.41
CA ARG A 194 -1.84 1.21 -32.24
C ARG A 194 -3.14 2.01 -32.11
N LYS A 195 -3.45 2.82 -33.12
CA LYS A 195 -4.62 3.71 -33.13
C LYS A 195 -5.90 2.86 -33.07
N SER A 196 -6.58 2.89 -31.93
CA SER A 196 -7.92 2.32 -31.78
C SER A 196 -8.93 3.35 -32.28
N GLU A 197 -9.59 3.06 -33.40
CA GLU A 197 -10.75 3.81 -33.90
C GLU A 197 -11.97 3.52 -33.03
N THR A 198 -12.00 4.10 -31.82
CA THR A 198 -13.25 4.18 -31.08
C THR A 198 -13.24 5.45 -30.25
N SER A 199 -13.98 6.44 -30.72
CA SER A 199 -14.33 7.66 -30.00
C SER A 199 -15.05 7.29 -28.70
N ARG A 200 -14.28 7.09 -27.63
CA ARG A 200 -14.80 6.98 -26.28
C ARG A 200 -14.51 8.27 -25.54
N ASP A 201 -15.02 9.38 -26.09
CA ASP A 201 -14.90 10.71 -25.49
C ASP A 201 -15.39 10.69 -24.03
N TRP A 202 -16.44 9.90 -23.74
CA TRP A 202 -16.92 9.65 -22.39
C TRP A 202 -15.88 9.03 -21.44
N LEU A 203 -15.05 8.09 -21.92
CA LEU A 203 -13.97 7.51 -21.10
C LEU A 203 -12.88 8.54 -20.79
N THR A 204 -12.59 9.45 -21.72
CA THR A 204 -11.62 10.53 -21.47
C THR A 204 -12.13 11.50 -20.40
N ILE A 205 -13.43 11.87 -20.45
CA ILE A 205 -14.08 12.69 -19.43
C ILE A 205 -14.05 11.99 -18.06
N ILE A 206 -14.41 10.71 -18.00
CA ILE A 206 -14.32 9.93 -16.76
C ILE A 206 -12.89 9.93 -16.22
N SER A 207 -11.90 9.64 -17.08
CA SER A 207 -10.49 9.59 -16.66
C SER A 207 -9.98 10.93 -16.15
N PHE A 208 -10.44 12.04 -16.75
CA PHE A 208 -10.15 13.39 -16.29
C PHE A 208 -10.70 13.65 -14.89
N VAL A 209 -11.98 13.37 -14.65
CA VAL A 209 -12.62 13.58 -13.34
C VAL A 209 -11.96 12.72 -12.27
N VAL A 210 -11.67 11.45 -12.57
CA VAL A 210 -10.99 10.54 -11.64
C VAL A 210 -9.58 11.05 -11.32
N ALA A 211 -8.82 11.54 -12.31
CA ALA A 211 -7.48 12.09 -12.09
C ALA A 211 -7.51 13.33 -11.20
N VAL A 212 -8.45 14.26 -11.42
CA VAL A 212 -8.63 15.45 -10.57
C VAL A 212 -8.94 15.05 -9.14
N LEU A 213 -9.91 14.15 -8.94
CA LEU A 213 -10.28 13.66 -7.60
C LEU A 213 -9.10 12.96 -6.92
N ALA A 214 -8.34 12.14 -7.64
CA ALA A 214 -7.16 11.47 -7.11
C ALA A 214 -6.08 12.46 -6.64
N ILE A 215 -5.83 13.53 -7.40
CA ILE A 215 -4.84 14.56 -7.04
C ILE A 215 -5.31 15.34 -5.80
N VAL A 216 -6.60 15.70 -5.73
CA VAL A 216 -7.17 16.39 -4.56
C VAL A 216 -7.07 15.51 -3.32
N ILE A 217 -7.44 14.23 -3.41
CA ILE A 217 -7.35 13.28 -2.30
C ILE A 217 -5.89 13.09 -1.88
N ALA A 218 -4.97 12.88 -2.83
CA ALA A 218 -3.55 12.70 -2.53
C ALA A 218 -2.95 13.94 -1.85
N THR A 219 -3.29 15.14 -2.32
CA THR A 219 -2.82 16.41 -1.74
C THR A 219 -3.40 16.60 -0.33
N PHE A 220 -4.70 16.34 -0.14
CA PHE A 220 -5.35 16.44 1.16
C PHE A 220 -4.79 15.43 2.17
N SER A 221 -4.68 14.16 1.78
CA SER A 221 -4.14 13.09 2.62
C SER A 221 -2.68 13.35 3.00
N THR A 222 -1.86 13.87 2.08
CA THR A 222 -0.48 14.24 2.37
C THR A 222 -0.40 15.45 3.29
N GLY A 223 -1.27 16.46 3.09
CA GLY A 223 -1.29 17.67 3.90
C GLY A 223 -1.64 17.42 5.37
N ILE A 224 -2.50 16.44 5.64
CA ILE A 224 -2.85 16.04 7.01
C ILE A 224 -1.80 15.14 7.68
N ASP A 225 -0.90 14.51 6.91
CA ASP A 225 0.15 13.60 7.42
C ASP A 225 1.39 14.32 7.96
N SER A 226 1.18 15.46 8.62
CA SER A 226 2.27 16.30 9.16
C SER A 226 3.00 15.69 10.37
N LYS A 227 2.53 14.56 10.91
CA LYS A 227 3.17 13.88 12.05
C LYS A 227 4.61 13.45 11.74
N CYS A 228 4.93 13.20 10.46
CA CYS A 228 6.26 12.77 10.02
C CYS A 228 7.29 13.93 10.04
N PHE A 229 6.83 15.19 9.90
CA PHE A 229 7.69 16.37 9.78
C PHE A 229 7.64 17.32 10.97
N GLN A 230 7.02 16.91 12.09
CA GLN A 230 7.18 17.64 13.34
C GLN A 230 8.61 17.46 13.87
N PHE A 231 9.54 18.23 13.30
CA PHE A 231 10.82 18.53 13.91
C PHE A 231 10.51 19.11 15.28
N LYS A 232 10.68 18.28 16.30
CA LYS A 232 10.54 18.58 17.73
C LYS A 232 10.98 20.01 18.03
N LYS A 233 10.03 20.95 18.04
CA LYS A 233 10.28 22.32 18.49
C LYS A 233 10.12 22.31 19.99
N GLU A 234 11.22 22.13 20.70
CA GLU A 234 11.29 22.47 22.12
C GLU A 234 11.20 23.99 22.24
N GLU A 235 9.99 24.54 22.23
CA GLU A 235 9.75 25.87 22.77
C GLU A 235 8.26 26.01 23.08
N LYS A 236 7.98 26.25 24.36
CA LYS A 236 6.66 26.47 24.94
C LYS A 236 5.85 27.50 24.14
N GLN A 237 4.63 27.15 23.75
CA GLN A 237 3.55 28.12 23.69
C GLN A 237 2.22 27.43 24.07
N GLU A 238 1.56 28.02 25.05
CA GLU A 238 0.28 27.61 25.63
C GLU A 238 -0.88 27.98 24.67
N GLU A 239 -1.86 27.07 24.60
CA GLU A 239 -3.28 27.25 24.25
C GLU A 239 -3.72 28.27 23.18
N GLU A 240 -4.08 27.78 21.98
CA GLU A 240 -5.33 28.09 21.26
C GLU A 240 -5.48 27.11 20.07
N ASP A 241 -6.55 26.30 20.04
CA ASP A 241 -6.99 25.45 18.91
C ASP A 241 -5.88 24.82 18.06
N ASP A 242 -5.03 23.99 18.66
CA ASP A 242 -3.93 23.32 17.94
C ASP A 242 -4.51 22.23 17.01
N VAL A 243 -4.85 22.64 15.79
CA VAL A 243 -5.33 21.77 14.70
C VAL A 243 -4.36 20.59 14.53
N PRO A 244 -4.86 19.36 14.28
CA PRO A 244 -4.06 18.12 14.33
C PRO A 244 -3.02 17.98 13.21
N TYR A 245 -2.75 19.05 12.46
CA TYR A 245 -1.74 19.12 11.42
C TYR A 245 -0.92 20.42 11.50
N GLY A 246 0.36 20.35 11.12
CA GLY A 246 1.22 21.53 11.02
C GLY A 246 0.73 22.49 9.94
N PHE A 247 0.20 23.65 10.35
CA PHE A 247 -0.37 24.67 9.45
C PHE A 247 0.54 25.01 8.25
N GLY A 248 1.85 25.20 8.48
CA GLY A 248 2.80 25.52 7.42
C GLY A 248 3.04 24.38 6.42
N PHE A 249 3.13 23.13 6.89
CA PHE A 249 3.31 21.96 6.03
C PHE A 249 2.08 21.70 5.17
N PHE A 250 0.89 21.86 5.74
CA PHE A 250 -0.37 21.73 5.02
C PHE A 250 -0.44 22.70 3.83
N HIS A 251 -0.13 23.99 4.05
CA HIS A 251 -0.13 24.98 2.98
C HIS A 251 0.97 24.72 1.94
N LEU A 252 2.15 24.24 2.35
CA LEU A 252 3.22 23.85 1.43
C LEU A 252 2.78 22.71 0.50
N VAL A 253 2.15 21.67 1.05
CA VAL A 253 1.64 20.53 0.27
C VAL A 253 0.55 20.99 -0.69
N PHE A 254 -0.39 21.83 -0.24
CA PHE A 254 -1.44 22.38 -1.11
C PHE A 254 -0.89 23.28 -2.22
N ALA A 255 0.09 24.14 -1.92
CA ALA A 255 0.75 24.98 -2.92
C ALA A 255 1.48 24.12 -3.97
N THR A 256 2.21 23.10 -3.53
CA THR A 256 2.91 22.17 -4.42
C THR A 256 1.93 21.36 -5.27
N GLY A 257 0.82 20.89 -4.67
CA GLY A 257 -0.25 20.19 -5.38
C GLY A 257 -0.93 21.06 -6.43
N ALA A 258 -1.19 22.33 -6.14
CA ALA A 258 -1.76 23.28 -7.10
C ALA A 258 -0.82 23.56 -8.28
N MET A 259 0.48 23.75 -8.01
CA MET A 259 1.50 23.94 -9.05
C MET A 259 1.62 22.69 -9.93
N TYR A 260 1.67 21.50 -9.33
CA TYR A 260 1.71 20.23 -10.06
C TYR A 260 0.48 20.08 -10.95
N PHE A 261 -0.72 20.31 -10.41
CA PHE A 261 -1.97 20.25 -11.17
C PHE A 261 -1.98 21.20 -12.37
N ALA A 262 -1.48 22.43 -12.21
CA ALA A 262 -1.35 23.38 -13.32
C ALA A 262 -0.43 22.84 -14.42
N MET A 263 0.71 22.23 -14.06
CA MET A 263 1.62 21.62 -15.03
C MET A 263 0.98 20.45 -15.78
N LEU A 264 0.13 19.65 -15.12
CA LEU A 264 -0.58 18.56 -15.79
C LEU A 264 -1.59 19.05 -16.83
N LEU A 265 -2.28 20.16 -16.55
CA LEU A 265 -3.27 20.76 -17.47
C LEU A 265 -2.66 21.33 -18.74
N ILE A 266 -1.41 21.82 -18.66
CA ILE A 266 -0.68 22.33 -19.82
C ILE A 266 0.21 21.25 -20.47
N GLY A 267 0.19 20.00 -19.98
CA GLY A 267 0.98 18.92 -20.57
C GLY A 267 2.48 19.13 -20.47
N TRP A 268 2.93 19.89 -19.47
CA TRP A 268 4.34 20.27 -19.30
C TRP A 268 4.97 20.92 -20.55
N ASN A 269 4.14 21.47 -21.45
CA ASN A 269 4.59 22.08 -22.69
C ASN A 269 3.75 23.33 -22.99
N TYR A 270 4.41 24.47 -23.11
CA TYR A 270 3.72 25.73 -23.37
C TYR A 270 3.44 25.99 -24.85
N HIS A 271 4.12 25.27 -25.76
CA HIS A 271 4.01 25.48 -27.20
C HIS A 271 2.86 24.71 -27.87
N HIS A 272 2.42 23.61 -27.26
CA HIS A 272 1.39 22.75 -27.83
C HIS A 272 0.20 22.64 -26.88
N PRO A 273 -0.94 23.27 -27.19
CA PRO A 273 -2.11 23.19 -26.34
C PRO A 273 -2.66 21.76 -26.32
N MET A 274 -3.04 21.28 -25.14
CA MET A 274 -3.55 19.93 -24.98
C MET A 274 -4.96 19.75 -25.56
N LYS A 275 -5.29 18.50 -25.92
CA LYS A 275 -6.63 18.13 -26.37
C LYS A 275 -7.63 18.26 -25.21
N LYS A 276 -8.88 18.65 -25.51
CA LYS A 276 -9.97 18.71 -24.52
C LYS A 276 -10.07 17.41 -23.73
N TRP A 277 -10.28 17.51 -22.41
CA TRP A 277 -10.43 16.38 -21.48
C TRP A 277 -9.24 15.42 -21.40
N THR A 278 -8.07 15.84 -21.89
CA THR A 278 -6.80 15.13 -21.65
C THR A 278 -6.00 15.87 -20.58
N ILE A 279 -5.19 15.14 -19.83
CA ILE A 279 -4.21 15.61 -18.82
C ILE A 279 -2.95 14.76 -19.03
N ASP A 280 -1.78 15.29 -18.67
CA ASP A 280 -0.54 14.50 -18.56
C ASP A 280 0.00 13.92 -19.88
N VAL A 281 -0.28 14.55 -21.01
CA VAL A 281 0.28 14.14 -22.31
C VAL A 281 1.51 15.00 -22.61
N GLY A 282 2.66 14.36 -22.77
CA GLY A 282 3.93 15.00 -23.10
C GLY A 282 5.14 14.20 -22.63
N TRP A 283 6.27 14.37 -23.32
CA TRP A 283 7.52 13.68 -23.00
C TRP A 283 7.98 13.89 -21.55
N THR A 284 7.78 15.09 -21.00
CA THR A 284 8.12 15.39 -19.60
C THR A 284 7.29 14.54 -18.64
N SER A 285 5.97 14.40 -18.89
CA SER A 285 5.08 13.55 -18.07
C SER A 285 5.52 12.08 -18.13
N THR A 286 5.85 11.58 -19.33
CA THR A 286 6.39 10.24 -19.53
C THR A 286 7.65 10.01 -18.69
N TRP A 287 8.64 10.90 -18.77
CA TRP A 287 9.88 10.78 -18.01
C TRP A 287 9.68 10.88 -16.49
N VAL A 288 8.82 11.79 -16.02
CA VAL A 288 8.50 11.91 -14.59
C VAL A 288 7.94 10.59 -14.06
N ARG A 289 7.06 9.92 -14.82
CA ARG A 289 6.48 8.62 -14.44
C ARG A 289 7.52 7.49 -14.45
N ILE A 290 8.41 7.45 -15.44
CA ILE A 290 9.50 6.45 -15.52
C ILE A 290 10.51 6.64 -14.38
N VAL A 291 10.91 7.87 -14.09
CA VAL A 291 11.81 8.15 -12.97
C VAL A 291 11.14 7.80 -11.63
N ASN A 292 9.85 8.11 -11.47
CA ASN A 292 9.10 7.71 -10.28
C ASN A 292 9.03 6.19 -10.12
N GLU A 293 8.87 5.45 -11.22
CA GLU A 293 8.96 3.99 -11.23
C GLU A 293 10.31 3.51 -10.70
N TRP A 294 11.42 4.05 -11.22
CA TRP A 294 12.76 3.65 -10.78
C TRP A 294 13.02 3.98 -9.31
N LEU A 295 12.60 5.16 -8.87
CA LEU A 295 12.72 5.58 -7.47
C LEU A 295 11.90 4.67 -6.55
N ALA A 296 10.68 4.31 -6.93
CA ALA A 296 9.84 3.39 -6.15
C ALA A 296 10.51 2.02 -5.99
N VAL A 297 11.10 1.48 -7.08
CA VAL A 297 11.84 0.21 -7.02
C VAL A 297 13.09 0.32 -6.15
N CYS A 298 13.86 1.41 -6.29
CA CYS A 298 15.06 1.64 -5.48
C CYS A 298 14.73 1.71 -3.99
N VAL A 299 13.68 2.46 -3.63
CA VAL A 299 13.21 2.57 -2.24
C VAL A 299 12.73 1.22 -1.72
N TYR A 300 11.99 0.45 -2.53
CA TYR A 300 11.55 -0.89 -2.15
C TYR A 300 12.73 -1.83 -1.86
N LEU A 301 13.71 -1.89 -2.76
CA LEU A 301 14.91 -2.71 -2.58
C LEU A 301 15.71 -2.25 -1.36
N TRP A 302 15.84 -0.94 -1.16
CA TRP A 302 16.51 -0.39 0.01
C TRP A 302 15.82 -0.79 1.31
N MET A 303 14.49 -0.73 1.38
CA MET A 303 13.74 -1.16 2.57
C MET A 303 13.97 -2.63 2.92
N LEU A 304 14.22 -3.49 1.93
CA LEU A 304 14.53 -4.91 2.16
C LEU A 304 15.99 -5.14 2.56
N VAL A 305 16.93 -4.39 1.97
CA VAL A 305 18.37 -4.61 2.15
C VAL A 305 18.92 -3.86 3.37
N ALA A 306 18.41 -2.67 3.69
CA ALA A 306 18.93 -1.82 4.77
C ALA A 306 18.96 -2.51 6.15
N PRO A 307 17.94 -3.27 6.57
CA PRO A 307 17.98 -4.00 7.85
C PRO A 307 19.09 -5.05 7.92
N ILE A 308 19.50 -5.62 6.79
CA ILE A 308 20.57 -6.64 6.73
C ILE A 308 21.94 -5.98 6.79
N VAL A 309 22.13 -4.91 6.01
CA VAL A 309 23.38 -4.13 6.00
C VAL A 309 23.69 -3.58 7.40
N TRP A 310 22.68 -3.02 8.08
CA TRP A 310 22.86 -2.51 9.45
C TRP A 310 23.07 -3.59 10.52
N LYS A 311 22.63 -4.82 10.28
CA LYS A 311 22.90 -5.94 11.21
C LYS A 311 24.34 -6.44 11.06
N ASN A 312 24.82 -6.63 9.84
CA ASN A 312 26.19 -7.09 9.60
C ASN A 312 27.23 -6.08 10.08
N GLY A 313 27.04 -4.78 9.80
CA GLY A 313 27.96 -3.75 10.27
C GLY A 313 28.02 -3.59 11.80
N ARG A 314 27.03 -4.11 12.55
CA ARG A 314 27.05 -4.12 14.02
C ARG A 314 27.83 -5.30 14.59
N VAL A 315 27.93 -6.40 13.86
CA VAL A 315 28.71 -7.58 14.26
C VAL A 315 30.20 -7.30 14.12
N ASP A 316 30.60 -6.60 13.05
CA ASP A 316 32.01 -6.28 12.77
C ASP A 316 32.62 -5.24 13.74
N ILE A 317 31.80 -4.47 14.48
CA ILE A 317 32.27 -3.50 15.49
C ILE A 317 32.43 -4.15 16.88
N SER A 318 31.91 -5.37 17.07
CA SER A 318 31.91 -6.08 18.36
C SER A 318 32.95 -7.20 18.48
N THR A 319 33.84 -7.34 17.49
CA THR A 319 35.00 -8.24 17.47
C THR A 319 36.28 -7.44 17.30
#